data_AF-A0A851TM26-F1
#
_entry.id   AF-A0A851TM26-F1
#
_cell.length_a   1.000
_cell.length_b   1.000
_cell.length_c   1.000
_cell.angle_alpha   90.00
_cell.angle_beta   90.00
_cell.angle_gamma   90.00
#
_symmetry.space_group_name_H-M   'P 1'
#
loop_
_entity.id
_entity.type
_entity.pdbx_description
1 polymer ?
#
loop_
_entity_poly.entity_id
_entity_poly.type
_entity_poly.pdbx_seq_one_letter_code
_entity_poly.pdbx_strand_id
1 'polypeptide(L)'
;VEEQRARWGRKRSRTAKVLLETEHEYLGQLDLVVTFFVTILKAKGTLKPAVLETIFGPLESIYVASQVFSLHLERGNLGLGLENLCQKLELYGHYSENLEQADKTLKEQLKKNKSFRRFKKLQESRPQFQGRKLEDLLPLPLQRLHQYKHFLRDLLDNTSPDNAEYQKLAKAVKRVSEISRWVQDVIRNRENSLQLLRVQKLLKGQKTKVLAPGRWYIREGWLSVVPSKGEELKHRMFFLFSDIFIATRPCHPLHLLNSNKFTCQAVYPLQECTVDKVFGHTQSQGGLLSLSFPHKTLLLMSSDQQDINDWYQSLKAAIR
;
A
#
# COMPACT_ATOMS: atom_id res chain seq x y z
N VAL A 1 28.24 23.94 25.25
CA VAL A 1 28.26 22.49 24.91
C VAL A 1 27.52 21.65 25.96
N GLU A 2 27.78 21.84 27.26
CA GLU A 2 27.11 21.07 28.33
C GLU A 2 25.60 21.29 28.41
N GLU A 3 25.12 22.54 28.29
CA GLU A 3 23.68 22.83 28.24
C GLU A 3 22.96 22.17 27.06
N GLN A 4 23.62 22.08 25.91
CA GLN A 4 23.09 21.39 24.72
C GLN A 4 23.02 19.88 24.95
N ARG A 5 24.06 19.27 25.55
CA ARG A 5 24.06 17.86 25.94
C ARG A 5 22.96 17.56 26.97
N ALA A 6 22.76 18.44 27.96
CA ALA A 6 21.68 18.32 28.93
C ALA A 6 20.29 18.42 28.26
N ARG A 7 20.13 19.31 27.27
CA ARG A 7 18.90 19.43 26.47
C ARG A 7 18.59 18.15 25.69
N TRP A 8 19.58 17.57 25.01
CA TRP A 8 19.42 16.29 24.30
C TRP A 8 19.10 15.14 25.25
N GLY A 9 19.77 15.06 26.41
CA GLY A 9 19.47 14.07 27.45
C GLY A 9 18.02 14.15 27.98
N ARG A 10 17.52 15.37 28.22
CA ARG A 10 16.11 15.59 28.60
C ARG A 10 15.15 15.15 27.49
N LYS A 11 15.44 15.50 26.23
CA LYS A 11 14.61 15.11 25.08
C LYS A 11 14.58 13.60 24.90
N ARG A 12 15.72 12.92 24.95
CA ARG A 12 15.84 11.46 24.91
C ARG A 12 15.02 10.78 26.02
N SER A 13 15.14 11.26 27.26
CA SER A 13 14.40 10.70 28.40
C SER A 13 12.88 10.87 28.23
N ARG A 14 12.44 12.03 27.74
CA ARG A 14 11.01 12.27 27.44
C ARG A 14 10.52 11.35 26.32
N THR A 15 11.27 11.21 25.23
CA THR A 15 10.90 10.32 24.12
C THR A 15 10.81 8.86 24.58
N ALA A 16 11.76 8.39 25.41
CA ALA A 16 11.74 7.05 25.96
C ALA A 16 10.52 6.80 26.87
N LYS A 17 10.15 7.80 27.69
CA LYS A 17 8.95 7.72 28.55
C LYS A 17 7.67 7.62 27.71
N VAL A 18 7.52 8.49 26.71
CA VAL A 18 6.35 8.47 25.81
C VAL A 18 6.30 7.17 25.01
N LEU A 19 7.45 6.64 24.58
CA LEU A 19 7.52 5.34 23.90
C LEU A 19 6.96 4.22 24.80
N LEU A 20 7.34 4.19 26.08
CA LEU A 20 6.84 3.22 27.06
C LEU A 20 5.33 3.38 27.31
N GLU A 21 4.86 4.60 27.60
CA GLU A 21 3.45 4.88 27.85
C GLU A 21 2.56 4.46 26.66
N THR A 22 2.99 4.79 25.44
CA THR A 22 2.26 4.39 24.22
C THR A 22 2.42 2.91 23.88
N GLU A 23 3.48 2.24 24.33
CA GLU A 23 3.64 0.78 24.18
C GLU A 23 2.64 0.03 25.07
N HIS A 24 2.41 0.51 26.30
CA HIS A 24 1.40 -0.04 27.19
C HIS A 24 0.00 0.10 26.62
N GLU A 25 -0.34 1.27 26.06
CA GLU A 25 -1.64 1.46 25.41
C GLU A 25 -1.81 0.52 24.20
N TYR A 26 -0.78 0.41 23.36
CA TYR A 26 -0.77 -0.49 22.21
C TYR A 26 -0.95 -1.96 22.64
N LEU A 27 -0.21 -2.41 23.67
CA LEU A 27 -0.35 -3.75 24.23
C LEU A 27 -1.73 -4.01 24.82
N GLY A 28 -2.31 -3.01 25.50
CA GLY A 28 -3.69 -3.11 25.98
C GLY A 28 -4.68 -3.33 24.84
N GLN A 29 -4.52 -2.61 23.73
CA GLN A 29 -5.38 -2.78 22.55
C GLN A 29 -5.17 -4.14 21.86
N LEU A 30 -3.94 -4.64 21.78
CA LEU A 30 -3.66 -5.97 21.24
C LEU A 30 -4.19 -7.09 22.15
N ASP A 31 -4.07 -6.93 23.47
CA ASP A 31 -4.60 -7.88 24.45
C ASP A 31 -6.11 -8.05 24.28
N LEU A 32 -6.86 -6.98 23.98
CA LEU A 32 -8.29 -7.09 23.68
C LEU A 32 -8.56 -8.06 22.53
N VAL A 33 -7.75 -7.99 21.47
CA VAL A 33 -7.89 -8.88 20.30
C VAL A 33 -7.49 -10.30 20.65
N VAL A 34 -6.31 -10.49 21.26
CA VAL A 34 -5.80 -11.82 21.62
C VAL A 34 -6.73 -12.52 22.60
N THR A 35 -7.10 -11.85 23.69
CA THR A 35 -7.90 -12.43 24.77
C THR A 35 -9.36 -12.63 24.38
N PHE A 36 -10.04 -11.61 23.84
CA PHE A 36 -11.50 -11.72 23.59
C PHE A 36 -11.86 -12.31 22.23
N PHE A 37 -10.95 -12.29 21.26
CA PHE A 37 -11.16 -12.93 19.97
C PHE A 37 -10.35 -14.20 19.84
N VAL A 38 -9.02 -14.13 19.82
CA VAL A 38 -8.20 -15.28 19.41
C VAL A 38 -8.36 -16.47 20.37
N THR A 39 -8.16 -16.25 21.67
CA THR A 39 -8.26 -17.29 22.70
C THR A 39 -9.66 -17.88 22.78
N ILE A 40 -10.71 -17.04 22.80
CA ILE A 40 -12.09 -17.52 22.91
C ILE A 40 -12.56 -18.22 21.63
N LEU A 41 -12.15 -17.75 20.45
CA LEU A 41 -12.51 -18.39 19.18
C LEU A 41 -11.82 -19.76 19.04
N LYS A 42 -10.56 -19.88 19.48
CA LYS A 42 -9.84 -21.15 19.56
C LYS A 42 -10.56 -22.12 20.52
N ALA A 43 -10.93 -21.67 21.71
CA ALA A 43 -11.61 -22.50 22.71
C ALA A 43 -13.03 -22.93 22.31
N LYS A 44 -13.82 -22.02 21.71
CA LYS A 44 -15.20 -22.31 21.29
C LYS A 44 -15.32 -23.04 19.95
N GLY A 45 -14.25 -23.12 19.16
CA GLY A 45 -14.29 -23.72 17.82
C GLY A 45 -15.28 -23.07 16.86
N THR A 46 -15.61 -21.78 17.06
CA THR A 46 -16.63 -21.08 16.23
C THR A 46 -16.15 -20.87 14.79
N LEU A 47 -14.83 -20.82 14.61
CA LEU A 47 -14.15 -20.74 13.33
C LEU A 47 -13.14 -21.89 13.22
N LYS A 48 -12.94 -22.39 12.00
CA LYS A 48 -11.90 -23.37 11.71
C LYS A 48 -10.52 -22.75 11.99
N PRO A 49 -9.53 -23.53 12.49
CA PRO A 49 -8.19 -23.02 12.77
C PRO A 49 -7.55 -22.28 11.60
N ALA A 50 -7.65 -22.84 10.38
CA ALA A 50 -7.12 -22.19 9.17
C ALA A 50 -7.72 -20.79 8.89
N VAL A 51 -9.00 -20.60 9.21
CA VAL A 51 -9.67 -19.30 9.04
C VAL A 51 -9.21 -18.30 10.10
N LEU A 52 -8.96 -18.77 11.33
CA LEU A 52 -8.41 -17.94 12.40
C LEU A 52 -6.99 -17.48 12.06
N GLU A 53 -6.12 -18.40 11.64
CA GLU A 53 -4.76 -18.09 11.18
C GLU A 53 -4.78 -17.11 10.00
N THR A 54 -5.75 -17.22 9.09
CA THR A 54 -5.89 -16.27 7.99
C THR A 54 -6.32 -14.87 8.46
N ILE A 55 -7.24 -14.76 9.43
CA ILE A 55 -7.75 -13.48 9.91
C ILE A 55 -6.73 -12.75 10.80
N PHE A 56 -6.07 -13.48 11.70
CA PHE A 56 -5.18 -12.88 12.71
C PHE A 56 -3.69 -12.98 12.34
N GLY A 57 -3.30 -13.92 11.47
CA GLY A 57 -1.91 -14.09 11.05
C GLY A 57 -0.94 -14.14 12.25
N PRO A 58 0.24 -13.51 12.16
CA PRO A 58 1.23 -13.51 13.25
C PRO A 58 0.89 -12.57 14.42
N LEU A 59 -0.37 -12.13 14.61
CA LEU A 59 -0.73 -11.13 15.64
C LEU A 59 -0.34 -11.57 17.06
N GLU A 60 -0.54 -12.84 17.43
CA GLU A 60 -0.13 -13.36 18.74
C GLU A 60 1.39 -13.28 18.92
N SER A 61 2.17 -13.57 17.86
CA SER A 61 3.63 -13.46 17.89
C SER A 61 4.10 -12.02 18.01
N ILE A 62 3.41 -11.09 17.33
CA ILE A 62 3.66 -9.65 17.46
C ILE A 62 3.36 -9.19 18.89
N TYR A 63 2.24 -9.63 19.46
CA TYR A 63 1.86 -9.30 20.83
C TYR A 63 2.92 -9.76 21.84
N VAL A 64 3.35 -11.02 21.77
CA VAL A 64 4.42 -11.56 22.65
C VAL A 64 5.73 -10.78 22.45
N ALA A 65 6.10 -10.45 21.22
CA ALA A 65 7.30 -9.66 20.95
C ALA A 65 7.23 -8.25 21.59
N SER A 66 6.08 -7.58 21.47
CA SER A 66 5.83 -6.27 22.09
C SER A 66 5.81 -6.35 23.63
N GLN A 67 5.31 -7.43 24.23
CA GLN A 67 5.37 -7.63 25.67
C GLN A 67 6.81 -7.72 26.16
N VAL A 68 7.65 -8.52 25.49
CA VAL A 68 9.08 -8.62 25.81
C VAL A 68 9.76 -7.26 25.66
N PHE A 69 9.45 -6.52 24.59
CA PHE A 69 9.98 -5.18 24.38
C PHE A 69 9.60 -4.21 25.49
N SER A 70 8.32 -4.16 25.87
CA SER A 70 7.80 -3.32 26.97
C SER A 70 8.49 -3.63 28.30
N LEU A 71 8.68 -4.90 28.63
CA LEU A 71 9.39 -5.32 29.86
C LEU A 71 10.86 -4.87 29.87
N HIS A 72 11.54 -4.85 28.72
CA HIS A 72 12.89 -4.28 28.62
C HIS A 72 12.90 -2.75 28.79
N LEU A 73 11.89 -2.05 28.26
CA LEU A 73 11.74 -0.61 28.42
C LEU A 73 11.50 -0.22 29.89
N GLU A 74 10.65 -0.95 30.61
CA GLU A 74 10.39 -0.73 32.05
C GLU A 74 11.65 -0.90 32.91
N ARG A 75 12.51 -1.87 32.54
CA ARG A 75 13.78 -2.12 33.21
C ARG A 75 14.90 -1.13 32.83
N GLY A 76 14.61 -0.16 31.96
CA GLY A 76 15.61 0.80 31.45
C GLY A 76 16.63 0.20 30.47
N ASN A 77 16.40 -1.03 29.99
CA ASN A 77 17.31 -1.76 29.11
C ASN A 77 16.93 -1.57 27.63
N LEU A 78 16.95 -0.31 27.17
CA LEU A 78 16.56 0.06 25.81
C LEU A 78 17.36 -0.73 24.75
N GLY A 79 18.68 -0.81 24.89
CA GLY A 79 19.54 -1.54 23.95
C GLY A 79 19.12 -3.00 23.71
N LEU A 80 18.87 -3.78 24.77
CA LEU A 80 18.42 -5.18 24.65
C LEU A 80 16.99 -5.27 24.09
N GLY A 81 16.10 -4.37 24.51
CA GLY A 81 14.75 -4.28 23.98
C GLY A 81 14.75 -4.06 22.46
N LEU A 82 15.59 -3.14 21.96
CA LEU A 82 15.71 -2.85 20.53
C LEU A 82 16.25 -4.04 19.73
N GLU A 83 17.23 -4.76 20.27
CA GLU A 83 17.76 -5.96 19.62
C GLU A 83 16.66 -7.03 19.46
N ASN A 84 15.89 -7.27 20.52
CA ASN A 84 14.77 -8.21 20.50
C ASN A 84 13.66 -7.77 19.53
N LEU A 85 13.30 -6.48 19.54
CA LEU A 85 12.35 -5.91 18.58
C LEU A 85 12.85 -6.13 17.14
N CYS A 86 14.11 -5.82 16.85
CA CYS A 86 14.68 -5.92 15.51
C CYS A 86 14.58 -7.33 14.90
N GLN A 87 14.77 -8.37 15.72
CA GLN A 87 14.64 -9.76 15.31
C GLN A 87 13.21 -10.14 14.95
N LYS A 88 12.22 -9.45 15.52
CA LYS A 88 10.79 -9.73 15.35
C LYS A 88 10.09 -8.77 14.40
N LEU A 89 10.76 -7.72 13.91
CA LEU A 89 10.16 -6.74 12.99
C LEU A 89 9.67 -7.35 11.67
N GLU A 90 10.24 -8.48 11.22
CA GLU A 90 9.78 -9.18 10.01
C GLU A 90 8.31 -9.63 10.11
N LEU A 91 7.84 -9.90 11.32
CA LEU A 91 6.44 -10.28 11.57
C LEU A 91 5.47 -9.19 11.08
N TYR A 92 5.85 -7.91 11.16
CA TYR A 92 5.01 -6.80 10.70
C TYR A 92 4.90 -6.75 9.18
N GLY A 93 5.97 -7.11 8.47
CA GLY A 93 5.93 -7.20 7.00
C GLY A 93 5.04 -8.34 6.52
N HIS A 94 5.21 -9.55 7.09
CA HIS A 94 4.32 -10.67 6.82
C HIS A 94 2.87 -10.39 7.21
N TYR A 95 2.66 -9.68 8.32
CA TYR A 95 1.32 -9.23 8.72
C TYR A 95 0.71 -8.33 7.64
N SER A 96 1.49 -7.39 7.08
CA SER A 96 1.01 -6.50 6.01
C SER A 96 0.62 -7.24 4.73
N GLU A 97 1.34 -8.30 4.36
CA GLU A 97 1.03 -9.13 3.18
C GLU A 97 -0.29 -9.89 3.37
N ASN A 98 -0.56 -10.35 4.59
CA ASN A 98 -1.78 -11.10 4.90
C ASN A 98 -3.01 -10.21 5.14
N LEU A 99 -2.85 -8.92 5.46
CA LEU A 99 -3.97 -8.05 5.88
C LEU A 99 -5.12 -7.97 4.86
N GLU A 100 -4.83 -8.01 3.56
CA GLU A 100 -5.89 -8.02 2.54
C GLU A 100 -6.71 -9.31 2.60
N GLN A 101 -6.02 -10.45 2.71
CA GLN A 101 -6.69 -11.75 2.79
C GLN A 101 -7.44 -11.88 4.11
N ALA A 102 -6.89 -11.35 5.20
CA ALA A 102 -7.55 -11.23 6.49
C ALA A 102 -8.86 -10.43 6.39
N ASP A 103 -8.85 -9.23 5.78
CA ASP A 103 -10.04 -8.39 5.62
C ASP A 103 -11.12 -9.06 4.74
N LYS A 104 -10.71 -9.68 3.62
CA LYS A 104 -11.63 -10.46 2.77
C LYS A 104 -12.27 -11.60 3.54
N THR A 105 -11.46 -12.40 4.23
CA THR A 105 -11.90 -13.56 5.00
C THR A 105 -12.82 -13.13 6.14
N LEU A 106 -12.48 -12.06 6.85
CA LEU A 106 -13.30 -11.48 7.91
C LEU A 106 -14.67 -11.06 7.36
N LYS A 107 -14.71 -10.30 6.26
CA LYS A 107 -15.97 -9.88 5.60
C LYS A 107 -16.81 -11.07 5.14
N GLU A 108 -16.17 -12.11 4.60
CA GLU A 108 -16.86 -13.33 4.21
C GLU A 108 -17.46 -14.10 5.40
N GLN A 109 -16.69 -14.26 6.48
CA GLN A 109 -17.17 -14.92 7.70
C GLN A 109 -18.31 -14.11 8.33
N LEU A 110 -18.23 -12.78 8.33
CA LEU A 110 -19.33 -11.96 8.82
C LEU A 110 -20.59 -12.12 7.98
N LYS A 111 -20.47 -12.26 6.65
CA LYS A 111 -21.60 -12.49 5.74
C LYS A 111 -22.22 -13.88 5.92
N LYS A 112 -21.40 -14.94 5.90
CA LYS A 112 -21.84 -16.35 5.84
C LYS A 112 -22.13 -16.95 7.21
N ASN A 113 -21.37 -16.58 8.25
CA ASN A 113 -21.39 -17.22 9.55
C ASN A 113 -22.17 -16.38 10.59
N LYS A 114 -23.43 -16.74 10.83
CA LYS A 114 -24.31 -16.06 11.80
C LYS A 114 -23.80 -16.16 13.23
N SER A 115 -23.22 -17.30 13.64
CA SER A 115 -22.71 -17.48 15.01
C SER A 115 -21.50 -16.59 15.26
N PHE A 116 -20.58 -16.52 14.29
CA PHE A 116 -19.44 -15.62 14.34
C PHE A 116 -19.86 -14.15 14.37
N ARG A 117 -20.85 -13.75 13.56
CA ARG A 117 -21.39 -12.38 13.61
C ARG A 117 -21.95 -12.01 14.97
N ARG A 118 -22.75 -12.91 15.58
CA ARG A 118 -23.29 -12.71 16.93
C ARG A 118 -22.17 -12.66 17.98
N PHE A 119 -21.18 -13.54 17.84
CA PHE A 119 -20.00 -13.56 18.70
C PHE A 119 -19.24 -12.23 18.65
N LYS A 120 -18.89 -11.74 17.46
CA LYS A 120 -18.19 -10.45 17.27
C LYS A 120 -18.97 -9.31 17.94
N LYS A 121 -20.27 -9.20 17.65
CA LYS A 121 -21.13 -8.17 18.25
C LYS A 121 -21.13 -8.23 19.78
N LEU A 122 -21.15 -9.44 20.34
CA LEU A 122 -21.10 -9.64 21.79
C LEU A 122 -19.75 -9.19 22.37
N GLN A 123 -18.62 -9.55 21.74
CA GLN A 123 -17.30 -9.11 22.23
C GLN A 123 -17.13 -7.59 22.13
N GLU A 124 -17.55 -6.98 21.01
CA GLU A 124 -17.44 -5.53 20.79
C GLU A 124 -18.35 -4.70 21.71
N SER A 125 -19.44 -5.29 22.21
CA SER A 125 -20.33 -4.63 23.18
C SER A 125 -19.75 -4.51 24.59
N ARG A 126 -18.60 -5.15 24.85
CA ARG A 126 -17.96 -5.11 26.16
C ARG A 126 -17.38 -3.72 26.47
N PRO A 127 -17.41 -3.27 27.74
CA PRO A 127 -16.89 -1.96 28.11
C PRO A 127 -15.39 -1.80 27.81
N GLN A 128 -14.62 -2.90 27.85
CA GLN A 128 -13.18 -2.89 27.55
C GLN A 128 -12.88 -2.44 26.11
N PHE A 129 -13.81 -2.65 25.16
CA PHE A 129 -13.62 -2.24 23.77
C PHE A 129 -13.89 -0.76 23.54
N GLN A 130 -14.56 -0.06 24.46
CA GLN A 130 -14.86 1.38 24.34
C GLN A 130 -15.51 1.75 22.98
N GLY A 131 -16.32 0.85 22.42
CA GLY A 131 -16.97 1.04 21.12
C GLY A 131 -16.08 0.80 19.89
N ARG A 132 -14.81 0.41 20.06
CA ARG A 132 -13.91 0.03 18.96
C ARG A 132 -14.34 -1.28 18.34
N LYS A 133 -14.23 -1.38 17.02
CA LYS A 133 -14.53 -2.61 16.29
C LYS A 133 -13.25 -3.38 16.00
N LEU A 134 -13.38 -4.68 15.76
CA LEU A 134 -12.26 -5.53 15.39
C LEU A 134 -11.53 -4.99 14.15
N GLU A 135 -12.28 -4.47 13.17
CA GLU A 135 -11.75 -3.87 11.95
C GLU A 135 -10.85 -2.66 12.22
N ASP A 136 -11.06 -1.94 13.33
CA ASP A 136 -10.25 -0.80 13.73
C ASP A 136 -8.97 -1.24 14.47
N LEU A 137 -8.99 -2.42 15.09
CA LEU A 137 -7.87 -2.96 15.87
C LEU A 137 -6.86 -3.73 15.00
N LEU A 138 -7.32 -4.42 13.96
CA LEU A 138 -6.44 -5.20 13.07
C LEU A 138 -5.33 -4.37 12.39
N PRO A 139 -5.53 -3.10 11.99
CA PRO A 139 -4.46 -2.28 11.42
C PRO A 139 -3.42 -1.75 12.42
N LEU A 140 -3.68 -1.84 13.73
CA LEU A 140 -2.83 -1.24 14.77
C LEU A 140 -1.35 -1.64 14.70
N PRO A 141 -0.97 -2.91 14.44
CA PRO A 141 0.44 -3.27 14.31
C PRO A 141 1.19 -2.47 13.25
N LEU A 142 0.56 -2.21 12.10
CA LEU A 142 1.19 -1.41 11.06
C LEU A 142 1.26 0.06 11.47
N GLN A 143 0.25 0.60 12.15
CA GLN A 143 0.31 1.96 12.71
C GLN A 143 1.44 2.08 13.73
N ARG A 144 1.62 1.07 14.59
CA ARG A 144 2.71 1.03 15.58
C ARG A 144 4.08 0.97 14.91
N LEU A 145 4.24 0.21 13.82
CA LEU A 145 5.48 0.20 13.04
C LEU A 145 5.86 1.60 12.54
N HIS A 146 4.89 2.38 12.05
CA HIS A 146 5.13 3.78 11.65
C HIS A 146 5.60 4.63 12.85
N GLN A 147 4.96 4.48 14.01
CA GLN A 147 5.36 5.20 15.23
C GLN A 147 6.77 4.81 15.70
N TYR A 148 7.14 3.52 15.67
CA TYR A 148 8.50 3.09 16.01
C TYR A 148 9.55 3.80 15.15
N LYS A 149 9.30 3.96 13.86
CA LYS A 149 10.23 4.69 12.97
C LYS A 149 10.50 6.11 13.47
N HIS A 150 9.47 6.81 13.93
CA HIS A 150 9.58 8.17 14.46
C HIS A 150 10.29 8.18 15.83
N PHE A 151 9.84 7.35 16.78
CA PHE A 151 10.44 7.28 18.11
C PHE A 151 11.92 6.92 18.06
N LEU A 152 12.29 5.92 17.27
CA LEU A 152 13.68 5.47 17.18
C LEU A 152 14.58 6.50 16.51
N ARG A 153 14.08 7.22 15.51
CA ARG A 153 14.81 8.34 14.89
C ARG A 153 15.01 9.47 15.89
N ASP A 154 13.96 9.86 16.60
CA ASP A 154 14.06 10.90 17.63
C ASP A 154 15.02 10.49 18.75
N LEU A 155 15.04 9.21 19.16
CA LEU A 155 16.01 8.71 20.14
C LEU A 155 17.44 8.77 19.60
N LEU A 156 17.66 8.37 18.35
CA LEU A 156 18.97 8.41 17.69
C LEU A 156 19.51 9.83 17.58
N ASP A 157 18.68 10.77 17.09
CA ASP A 157 19.05 12.18 16.89
C ASP A 157 19.40 12.89 18.21
N ASN A 158 18.93 12.38 19.34
CA ASN A 158 19.22 12.91 20.68
C ASN A 158 20.21 12.02 21.48
N THR A 159 20.90 11.09 20.81
CA THR A 159 21.93 10.23 21.42
C THR A 159 23.30 10.55 20.83
N SER A 160 24.30 10.78 21.68
CA SER A 160 25.68 11.02 21.22
C SER A 160 26.25 9.78 20.52
N PRO A 161 27.04 9.93 19.44
CA PRO A 161 27.77 8.81 18.82
C PRO A 161 28.66 8.02 19.79
N ASP A 162 29.19 8.68 20.83
CA ASP A 162 30.04 8.07 21.86
C ASP A 162 29.26 7.19 22.87
N ASN A 163 27.92 7.20 22.81
CA ASN A 163 27.08 6.40 23.70
C ASN A 163 27.04 4.93 23.21
N ALA A 164 27.21 3.98 24.14
CA ALA A 164 27.13 2.55 23.85
C ALA A 164 25.80 2.11 23.18
N GLU A 165 24.70 2.84 23.38
CA GLU A 165 23.41 2.56 22.76
C GLU A 165 23.24 3.13 21.34
N TYR A 166 24.12 4.04 20.91
CA TYR A 166 23.99 4.71 19.61
C TYR A 166 23.98 3.71 18.45
N GLN A 167 24.91 2.75 18.45
CA GLN A 167 24.98 1.73 17.40
C GLN A 167 23.74 0.84 17.37
N LYS A 168 23.18 0.51 18.54
CA LYS A 168 21.96 -0.30 18.66
C LYS A 168 20.75 0.47 18.12
N LEU A 169 20.63 1.75 18.45
CA LEU A 169 19.60 2.65 17.92
C LEU A 169 19.73 2.83 16.40
N ALA A 170 20.93 3.07 15.88
CA ALA A 170 21.17 3.21 14.44
C ALA A 170 20.77 1.95 13.67
N LYS A 171 21.13 0.77 14.20
CA LYS A 171 20.72 -0.53 13.64
C LYS A 171 19.20 -0.69 13.68
N ALA A 172 18.55 -0.31 14.77
CA ALA A 172 17.09 -0.40 14.91
C ALA A 172 16.35 0.54 13.95
N VAL A 173 16.81 1.79 13.79
CA VAL A 173 16.26 2.75 12.82
C VAL A 173 16.39 2.23 11.40
N LYS A 174 17.56 1.69 11.04
CA LYS A 174 17.78 1.06 9.73
C LYS A 174 16.79 -0.08 9.51
N ARG A 175 16.67 -0.99 10.48
CA ARG A 175 15.81 -2.16 10.38
C ARG A 175 14.33 -1.79 10.26
N VAL A 176 13.82 -0.90 11.12
CA VAL A 176 12.43 -0.42 11.02
C VAL A 176 12.18 0.27 9.68
N SER A 177 13.16 1.00 9.14
CA SER A 177 13.03 1.65 7.83
C SER A 177 12.95 0.66 6.67
N GLU A 178 13.73 -0.43 6.72
CA GLU A 178 13.66 -1.54 5.75
C GLU A 178 12.27 -2.18 5.76
N ILE A 179 11.77 -2.55 6.94
CA ILE A 179 10.44 -3.18 7.07
C ILE A 179 9.33 -2.20 6.68
N SER A 180 9.45 -0.92 7.04
CA SER A 180 8.50 0.12 6.60
C SER A 180 8.46 0.23 5.07
N ARG A 181 9.61 0.14 4.40
CA ARG A 181 9.67 0.14 2.93
C ARG A 181 9.00 -1.10 2.35
N TRP A 182 9.25 -2.28 2.90
CA TRP A 182 8.58 -3.51 2.49
C TRP A 182 7.05 -3.39 2.63
N VAL A 183 6.55 -2.89 3.77
CA VAL A 183 5.11 -2.64 3.96
C VAL A 183 4.56 -1.64 2.91
N GLN A 184 5.29 -0.57 2.62
CA GLN A 184 4.91 0.38 1.56
C GLN A 184 4.87 -0.27 0.18
N ASP A 185 5.83 -1.14 -0.13
CA ASP A 185 5.86 -1.88 -1.39
C ASP A 185 4.68 -2.83 -1.52
N VAL A 186 4.29 -3.52 -0.43
CA VAL A 186 3.08 -4.37 -0.38
C VAL A 186 1.82 -3.56 -0.68
N ILE A 187 1.66 -2.40 -0.03
CA ILE A 187 0.52 -1.50 -0.24
C ILE A 187 0.49 -1.02 -1.70
N ARG A 188 1.63 -0.56 -2.20
CA ARG A 188 1.77 -0.05 -3.58
C ARG A 188 1.47 -1.13 -4.63
N ASN A 189 1.98 -2.35 -4.44
CA ASN A 189 1.70 -3.50 -5.30
C ASN A 189 0.21 -3.87 -5.31
N ARG A 190 -0.44 -3.78 -4.14
CA ARG A 190 -1.88 -4.00 -4.00
C ARG A 190 -2.70 -2.95 -4.75
N GLU A 191 -2.39 -1.67 -4.55
CA GLU A 191 -3.07 -0.57 -5.26
C GLU A 191 -2.93 -0.72 -6.78
N ASN A 192 -1.72 -1.04 -7.25
CA ASN A 192 -1.50 -1.34 -8.66
C ASN A 192 -2.36 -2.53 -9.13
N SER A 193 -2.38 -3.63 -8.39
CA SER A 193 -3.20 -4.81 -8.72
C SER A 193 -4.70 -4.49 -8.83
N LEU A 194 -5.21 -3.62 -7.94
CA LEU A 194 -6.59 -3.14 -7.99
C LEU A 194 -6.85 -2.27 -9.23
N GLN A 195 -5.90 -1.41 -9.63
CA GLN A 195 -6.00 -0.63 -10.87
C GLN A 195 -6.00 -1.52 -12.11
N LEU A 196 -5.09 -2.50 -12.19
CA LEU A 196 -5.07 -3.47 -13.29
C LEU A 196 -6.39 -4.24 -13.39
N LEU A 197 -6.94 -4.69 -12.26
CA LEU A 197 -8.22 -5.39 -12.21
C LEU A 197 -9.39 -4.48 -12.63
N ARG A 198 -9.37 -3.20 -12.22
CA ARG A 198 -10.37 -2.20 -12.65
C ARG A 198 -10.35 -2.07 -14.17
N VAL A 199 -9.19 -1.83 -14.76
CA VAL A 199 -9.08 -1.68 -16.22
C VAL A 199 -9.46 -2.98 -16.94
N GLN A 200 -9.04 -4.15 -16.43
CA GLN A 200 -9.45 -5.45 -16.99
C GLN A 200 -10.97 -5.62 -17.05
N LYS A 201 -11.71 -5.14 -16.04
CA LYS A 201 -13.19 -5.18 -16.01
C LYS A 201 -13.85 -4.17 -16.95
N LEU A 202 -13.18 -3.04 -17.22
CA LEU A 202 -13.64 -2.02 -18.17
C LEU A 202 -13.51 -2.49 -19.61
N LEU A 203 -12.57 -3.39 -19.91
CA LEU A 203 -12.40 -3.93 -21.26
C LEU A 203 -13.47 -5.00 -21.58
N LYS A 204 -14.07 -4.90 -22.77
CA LYS A 204 -15.00 -5.90 -23.31
C LYS A 204 -14.21 -7.10 -23.84
N GLY A 205 -14.56 -8.29 -23.33
CA GLY A 205 -13.94 -9.56 -23.71
C GLY A 205 -12.64 -9.85 -22.94
N GLN A 206 -12.14 -11.08 -23.04
CA GLN A 206 -10.92 -11.54 -22.35
C GLN A 206 -9.69 -11.63 -23.26
N LYS A 207 -9.79 -11.15 -24.52
CA LYS A 207 -8.67 -11.24 -25.48
C LYS A 207 -7.46 -10.41 -25.03
N THR A 208 -7.69 -9.27 -24.39
CA THR A 208 -6.63 -8.39 -23.88
C THR A 208 -6.39 -8.70 -22.40
N LYS A 209 -5.21 -9.28 -22.11
CA LYS A 209 -4.78 -9.58 -20.74
C LYS A 209 -4.05 -8.36 -20.16
N VAL A 210 -4.75 -7.59 -19.33
CA VAL A 210 -4.19 -6.47 -18.56
C VAL A 210 -3.48 -6.99 -17.31
N LEU A 211 -4.02 -8.03 -16.66
CA LEU A 211 -3.39 -8.67 -15.50
C LEU A 211 -2.16 -9.46 -15.96
N ALA A 212 -0.97 -8.93 -15.70
CA ALA A 212 0.31 -9.57 -16.01
C ALA A 212 1.33 -9.30 -14.89
N PRO A 213 2.22 -10.26 -14.56
CA PRO A 213 3.30 -10.05 -13.61
C PRO A 213 4.21 -8.88 -14.05
N GLY A 214 4.61 -8.03 -13.09
CA GLY A 214 5.52 -6.91 -13.36
C GLY A 214 4.90 -5.71 -14.09
N ARG A 215 3.61 -5.77 -14.49
CA ARG A 215 2.92 -4.65 -15.13
C ARG A 215 2.46 -3.62 -14.11
N TRP A 216 2.69 -2.34 -14.39
CA TRP A 216 2.24 -1.22 -13.58
C TRP A 216 1.25 -0.34 -14.35
N TYR A 217 0.14 0.02 -13.72
CA TYR A 217 -0.76 1.06 -14.22
C TYR A 217 -0.11 2.43 -14.04
N ILE A 218 -0.14 3.25 -15.09
CA ILE A 218 0.47 4.59 -15.08
C ILE A 218 -0.61 5.66 -15.24
N ARG A 219 -1.39 5.62 -16.32
CA ARG A 219 -2.36 6.66 -16.65
C ARG A 219 -3.47 6.15 -17.56
N GLU A 220 -4.63 6.81 -17.53
CA GLU A 220 -5.67 6.70 -18.55
C GLU A 220 -6.19 8.07 -18.96
N GLY A 221 -6.80 8.16 -20.14
CA GLY A 221 -7.38 9.42 -20.62
C GLY A 221 -7.73 9.40 -22.10
N TRP A 222 -8.45 10.43 -22.52
CA TRP A 222 -8.93 10.59 -23.88
C TRP A 222 -7.91 11.35 -24.72
N LEU A 223 -7.55 10.81 -25.88
CA LEU A 223 -6.71 11.47 -26.86
C LEU A 223 -7.32 11.34 -28.25
N SER A 224 -7.07 12.34 -29.09
CA SER A 224 -7.45 12.33 -30.50
C SER A 224 -6.37 11.64 -31.31
N VAL A 225 -6.72 10.58 -32.03
CA VAL A 225 -5.82 9.95 -32.99
C VAL A 225 -5.91 10.70 -34.30
N VAL A 226 -4.77 11.20 -34.78
CA VAL A 226 -4.66 11.79 -36.11
C VAL A 226 -4.53 10.65 -37.12
N PRO A 227 -5.52 10.43 -38.00
CA PRO A 227 -5.47 9.34 -38.97
C PRO A 227 -4.58 9.71 -40.17
N SER A 228 -4.32 8.70 -41.01
CA SER A 228 -3.71 8.92 -42.34
C SER A 228 -4.64 9.75 -43.24
N LYS A 229 -4.07 10.49 -44.19
CA LYS A 229 -4.75 11.50 -45.04
C LYS A 229 -6.18 11.10 -45.45
N GLY A 230 -7.16 11.96 -45.14
CA GLY A 230 -8.54 11.89 -45.63
C GLY A 230 -9.58 11.35 -44.64
N GLU A 231 -9.19 10.86 -43.46
CA GLU A 231 -10.13 10.41 -42.42
C GLU A 231 -10.33 11.46 -41.31
N GLU A 232 -11.47 11.37 -40.61
CA GLU A 232 -11.78 12.22 -39.46
C GLU A 232 -10.96 11.87 -38.21
N LEU A 233 -10.69 12.87 -37.36
CA LEU A 233 -10.07 12.72 -36.05
C LEU A 233 -10.85 11.74 -35.18
N LYS A 234 -10.19 10.70 -34.66
CA LYS A 234 -10.84 9.66 -33.85
C LYS A 234 -10.50 9.86 -32.38
N HIS A 235 -11.47 10.30 -31.58
CA HIS A 235 -11.34 10.33 -30.12
C HIS A 235 -11.35 8.93 -29.54
N ARG A 236 -10.30 8.58 -28.79
CA ARG A 236 -10.13 7.25 -28.19
C ARG A 236 -9.70 7.35 -26.75
N MET A 237 -10.13 6.38 -25.95
CA MET A 237 -9.66 6.20 -24.58
C MET A 237 -8.40 5.35 -24.61
N PHE A 238 -7.36 5.84 -23.95
CA PHE A 238 -6.07 5.17 -23.83
C PHE A 238 -5.78 4.75 -22.40
N PHE A 239 -5.12 3.61 -22.25
CA PHE A 239 -4.60 3.12 -20.97
C PHE A 239 -3.10 2.85 -21.13
N LEU A 240 -2.30 3.54 -20.32
CA LEU A 240 -0.85 3.41 -20.29
C LEU A 240 -0.43 2.56 -19.10
N PHE A 241 0.38 1.56 -19.41
CA PHE A 241 1.06 0.70 -18.46
C PHE A 241 2.57 0.79 -18.65
N SER A 242 3.33 0.19 -17.74
CA SER A 242 4.80 0.19 -17.78
C SER A 242 5.41 -0.52 -18.99
N ASP A 243 4.68 -1.40 -19.65
CA ASP A 243 5.17 -2.24 -20.76
C ASP A 243 4.32 -2.12 -22.03
N ILE A 244 3.06 -1.69 -21.90
CA ILE A 244 2.11 -1.62 -23.02
C ILE A 244 1.27 -0.34 -22.96
N PHE A 245 0.82 0.10 -24.13
CA PHE A 245 -0.12 1.19 -24.31
C PHE A 245 -1.33 0.71 -25.10
N ILE A 246 -2.52 0.78 -24.50
CA ILE A 246 -3.75 0.21 -25.06
C ILE A 246 -4.62 1.32 -25.61
N ALA A 247 -5.00 1.21 -26.89
CA ALA A 247 -6.01 2.05 -27.51
C ALA A 247 -7.37 1.34 -27.49
N THR A 248 -8.41 2.06 -27.06
CA THR A 248 -9.75 1.51 -26.95
C THR A 248 -10.81 2.42 -27.56
N ARG A 249 -11.98 1.83 -27.87
CA ARG A 249 -13.18 2.57 -28.24
C ARG A 249 -14.31 2.26 -27.27
N PRO A 250 -15.19 3.21 -26.92
CA PRO A 250 -16.40 2.91 -26.17
C PRO A 250 -17.23 1.86 -26.91
N CYS A 251 -17.87 0.97 -26.17
CA CYS A 251 -18.92 0.14 -26.73
C CYS A 251 -20.14 1.01 -27.06
N HIS A 252 -20.98 0.53 -27.98
CA HIS A 252 -22.20 1.24 -28.33
C HIS A 252 -23.10 1.42 -27.09
N PRO A 253 -23.67 2.61 -26.83
CA PRO A 253 -24.48 2.87 -25.63
C PRO A 253 -25.68 1.92 -25.50
N LEU A 254 -26.28 1.52 -26.62
CA LEU A 254 -27.41 0.56 -26.65
C LEU A 254 -27.01 -0.90 -26.41
N HIS A 255 -25.72 -1.19 -26.15
CA HIS A 255 -25.29 -2.56 -25.89
C HIS A 255 -25.72 -3.01 -24.48
N LEU A 256 -26.75 -3.87 -24.43
CA LEU A 256 -27.42 -4.36 -23.22
C LEU A 256 -26.52 -4.66 -22.00
N LEU A 257 -25.37 -5.32 -22.21
CA LEU A 257 -24.47 -5.74 -21.12
C LEU A 257 -23.13 -4.97 -21.03
N ASN A 258 -22.80 -4.14 -22.02
CA ASN A 258 -21.45 -3.58 -22.17
C ASN A 258 -21.45 -2.09 -22.51
N SER A 259 -22.58 -1.38 -22.35
CA SER A 259 -22.71 0.06 -22.63
C SER A 259 -21.59 0.90 -21.97
N ASN A 260 -21.17 0.53 -20.77
CA ASN A 260 -20.11 1.24 -20.00
C ASN A 260 -18.70 0.64 -20.19
N LYS A 261 -18.48 -0.24 -21.17
CA LYS A 261 -17.20 -0.90 -21.40
C LYS A 261 -16.49 -0.38 -22.64
N PHE A 262 -15.19 -0.65 -22.72
CA PHE A 262 -14.36 -0.31 -23.85
C PHE A 262 -13.98 -1.54 -24.66
N THR A 263 -14.11 -1.49 -25.98
CA THR A 263 -13.57 -2.51 -26.88
C THR A 263 -12.11 -2.18 -27.17
N CYS A 264 -11.20 -3.11 -26.84
CA CYS A 264 -9.80 -3.00 -27.20
C CYS A 264 -9.64 -2.96 -28.72
N GLN A 265 -8.87 -1.99 -29.22
CA GLN A 265 -8.64 -1.79 -30.65
C GLN A 265 -7.21 -2.15 -31.04
N ALA A 266 -6.24 -1.72 -30.23
CA ALA A 266 -4.85 -2.06 -30.42
C ALA A 266 -4.14 -2.09 -29.05
N VAL A 267 -3.12 -2.95 -28.96
CA VAL A 267 -2.18 -2.98 -27.85
C VAL A 267 -0.81 -2.71 -28.46
N TYR A 268 -0.15 -1.67 -27.99
CA TYR A 268 1.16 -1.25 -28.45
C TYR A 268 2.20 -1.60 -27.39
N PRO A 269 3.10 -2.56 -27.64
CA PRO A 269 4.27 -2.75 -26.78
C PRO A 269 5.11 -1.48 -26.74
N LEU A 270 5.58 -1.10 -25.56
CA LEU A 270 6.45 0.08 -25.39
C LEU A 270 7.94 -0.24 -25.56
N GLN A 271 8.26 -1.53 -25.72
CA GLN A 271 9.59 -1.98 -26.12
C GLN A 271 9.93 -1.39 -27.49
N GLU A 272 11.09 -0.75 -27.60
CA GLU A 272 11.57 -0.11 -28.85
C GLU A 272 10.63 0.98 -29.39
N CYS A 273 9.76 1.55 -28.55
CA CYS A 273 8.96 2.72 -28.89
C CYS A 273 9.80 3.99 -28.67
N THR A 274 9.67 4.99 -29.53
CA THR A 274 10.11 6.35 -29.22
C THR A 274 8.92 7.28 -29.13
N VAL A 275 9.00 8.29 -28.27
CA VAL A 275 7.97 9.34 -28.16
C VAL A 275 8.61 10.70 -28.39
N ASP A 276 8.11 11.40 -29.40
CA ASP A 276 8.55 12.73 -29.75
C ASP A 276 7.38 13.71 -29.65
N LYS A 277 7.68 14.90 -29.15
CA LYS A 277 6.71 15.99 -29.13
C LYS A 277 6.84 16.77 -30.44
N VAL A 278 5.84 16.67 -31.31
CA VAL A 278 5.88 17.30 -32.64
C VAL A 278 5.55 18.79 -32.55
N PHE A 279 4.53 19.15 -31.78
CA PHE A 279 4.22 20.54 -31.42
C PHE A 279 3.60 20.64 -30.02
N GLY A 280 3.54 21.86 -29.48
CA GLY A 280 3.07 22.12 -28.12
C GLY A 280 4.18 22.46 -27.13
N HIS A 281 5.36 22.84 -27.60
CA HIS A 281 6.54 23.13 -26.75
C HIS A 281 6.36 24.37 -25.87
N THR A 282 5.48 25.31 -26.23
CA THR A 282 5.25 26.60 -25.55
C THR A 282 3.81 27.07 -25.73
N GLN A 283 3.12 27.47 -24.63
CA GLN A 283 1.82 28.18 -24.52
C GLN A 283 0.81 28.11 -25.70
N SER A 284 0.70 26.98 -26.40
CA SER A 284 -0.26 26.77 -27.48
C SER A 284 -1.54 26.14 -26.96
N GLN A 285 -2.63 26.24 -27.72
CA GLN A 285 -3.85 25.46 -27.47
C GLN A 285 -3.61 24.00 -27.90
N GLY A 286 -3.10 23.19 -26.96
CA GLY A 286 -2.90 21.76 -27.15
C GLY A 286 -1.52 21.36 -27.67
N GLY A 287 -1.39 20.09 -28.05
CA GLY A 287 -0.14 19.52 -28.55
C GLY A 287 -0.32 18.21 -29.30
N LEU A 288 0.76 17.78 -29.96
CA LEU A 288 0.82 16.53 -30.73
C LEU A 288 2.04 15.73 -30.33
N LEU A 289 1.81 14.46 -30.03
CA LEU A 289 2.83 13.46 -29.76
C LEU A 289 2.89 12.47 -30.92
N SER A 290 4.11 12.14 -31.34
CA SER A 290 4.38 11.07 -32.28
C SER A 290 4.99 9.90 -31.53
N LEU A 291 4.29 8.76 -31.51
CA LEU A 291 4.85 7.50 -31.04
C LEU A 291 5.28 6.66 -32.24
N SER A 292 6.57 6.41 -32.34
CA SER A 292 7.15 5.58 -33.39
C SER A 292 7.40 4.18 -32.85
N PHE A 293 6.73 3.19 -33.44
CA PHE A 293 6.92 1.76 -33.22
C PHE A 293 7.59 1.15 -34.47
N PRO A 294 8.24 -0.04 -34.38
CA PRO A 294 9.03 -0.62 -35.49
C PRO A 294 8.32 -0.69 -36.85
N HIS A 295 6.98 -0.85 -36.86
CA HIS A 295 6.18 -0.96 -38.09
C HIS A 295 5.00 0.00 -38.15
N LYS A 296 4.94 1.00 -37.26
CA LYS A 296 3.80 1.91 -37.19
C LYS A 296 4.12 3.20 -36.47
N THR A 297 3.65 4.32 -36.99
CA THR A 297 3.63 5.59 -36.26
C THR A 297 2.21 5.90 -35.79
N LEU A 298 2.07 6.35 -34.54
CA LEU A 298 0.81 6.77 -33.93
C LEU A 298 0.92 8.24 -33.54
N LEU A 299 0.08 9.07 -34.16
CA LEU A 299 -0.01 10.49 -33.88
C LEU A 299 -1.18 10.77 -32.93
N LEU A 300 -0.88 11.31 -31.76
CA LEU A 300 -1.84 11.59 -30.68
C LEU A 300 -1.90 13.07 -30.35
N MET A 301 -3.10 13.62 -30.32
CA MET A 301 -3.34 15.03 -30.07
C MET A 301 -4.25 15.22 -28.86
N SER A 302 -4.01 16.27 -28.08
CA SER A 302 -4.93 16.79 -27.06
C SER A 302 -5.03 18.31 -27.21
N SER A 303 -6.22 18.85 -27.01
CA SER A 303 -6.46 20.30 -26.99
C SER A 303 -6.01 20.96 -25.68
N ASP A 304 -5.77 20.15 -24.65
CA ASP A 304 -5.26 20.61 -23.35
C ASP A 304 -3.72 20.48 -23.30
N GLN A 305 -3.06 21.61 -23.08
CA GLN A 305 -1.61 21.72 -23.02
C GLN A 305 -1.00 21.04 -21.80
N GLN A 306 -1.67 21.05 -20.66
CA GLN A 306 -1.21 20.35 -19.47
C GLN A 306 -1.39 18.84 -19.63
N ASP A 307 -2.55 18.42 -20.14
CA ASP A 307 -2.83 17.01 -20.38
C ASP A 307 -1.80 16.37 -21.32
N ILE A 308 -1.50 17.01 -22.46
CA ILE A 308 -0.51 16.49 -23.42
C ILE A 308 0.91 16.45 -22.85
N ASN A 309 1.28 17.41 -21.99
CA ASN A 309 2.58 17.43 -21.32
C ASN A 309 2.71 16.29 -20.34
N ASP A 310 1.68 16.08 -19.51
CA ASP A 310 1.64 14.98 -18.55
C ASP A 310 1.67 13.63 -19.28
N TRP A 311 1.06 13.54 -20.47
CA TRP A 311 1.08 12.34 -21.31
C TRP A 311 2.47 12.07 -21.86
N TYR A 312 3.14 13.10 -22.35
CA TYR A 312 4.52 13.01 -22.82
C TYR A 312 5.47 12.55 -21.72
N GLN A 313 5.39 13.14 -20.51
CA GLN A 313 6.23 12.72 -19.39
C GLN A 313 5.94 11.28 -18.96
N SER A 314 4.66 10.89 -18.89
CA SER A 314 4.26 9.53 -18.54
C SER A 314 4.75 8.51 -19.56
N LEU A 315 4.60 8.80 -20.86
CA LEU A 315 5.08 7.94 -21.95
C LEU A 315 6.60 7.83 -21.94
N LYS A 316 7.31 8.96 -21.81
CA LYS A 316 8.77 9.01 -21.75
C LYS A 316 9.33 8.23 -20.55
N ALA A 317 8.64 8.26 -19.40
CA ALA A 317 9.04 7.48 -18.22
C ALA A 317 8.71 5.98 -18.34
N ALA A 318 7.68 5.63 -19.12
CA ALA A 318 7.26 4.25 -19.33
C ALA A 318 8.08 3.52 -20.40
N ILE A 319 8.47 4.23 -21.46
CA ILE A 319 9.37 3.75 -22.51
C ILE A 319 10.76 3.53 -21.90
N ARG A 320 11.31 2.34 -22.08
CA ARG A 320 12.60 1.92 -21.54
C ARG A 320 13.60 1.63 -22.64
#